data_AF-A0A6C0KWC3-F1
#
_entry.id   AF-A0A6C0KWC3-F1
#
_cell.length_a   1.000
_cell.length_b   1.000
_cell.length_c   1.000
_cell.angle_alpha   90.00
_cell.angle_beta   90.00
_cell.angle_gamma   90.00
#
_symmetry.space_group_name_H-M   'P 1'
#
loop_
_entity.id
_entity.type
_entity.pdbx_description
1 polymer ?
#
loop_
_entity_poly.entity_id
_entity_poly.type
_entity_poly.pdbx_seq_one_letter_code
_entity_poly.pdbx_strand_id
1 'polypeptide(L)'
;MDAPYVSMSHQYMNDECNECSNYAKLLQNEKTWKCEICLLIEQPIRISNNEIMTWARMEVPCGHQMHIRCFRKWCKQFGIGCIHCGLIEQTETNQYCVACEDYGHPTCKK
;
A
#
# COMPACT_ATOMS: atom_id res chain seq x y z
N MET A 1 -19.10 -4.61 -44.50
CA MET A 1 -18.98 -5.71 -43.52
C MET A 1 -17.88 -5.25 -42.60
N ASP A 2 -18.26 -4.45 -41.62
CA ASP A 2 -17.29 -3.62 -40.89
C ASP A 2 -17.23 -4.15 -39.46
N ALA A 3 -16.03 -4.55 -39.08
CA ALA A 3 -15.74 -5.14 -37.78
C ALA A 3 -16.13 -4.18 -36.65
N PRO A 4 -16.76 -4.66 -35.56
CA PRO A 4 -17.08 -3.80 -34.44
C PRO A 4 -15.78 -3.29 -33.80
N TYR A 5 -15.64 -1.97 -33.81
CA TYR A 5 -14.64 -1.22 -33.06
C TYR A 5 -14.78 -1.60 -31.57
N VAL A 6 -13.85 -2.43 -31.09
CA VAL A 6 -13.74 -2.73 -29.67
C VAL A 6 -13.26 -1.44 -29.01
N SER A 7 -14.20 -0.67 -28.51
CA SER A 7 -13.94 0.36 -27.50
C SER A 7 -13.10 -0.31 -26.43
N MET A 8 -11.82 0.05 -26.36
CA MET A 8 -10.98 -0.23 -25.20
C MET A 8 -11.54 0.61 -24.06
N SER A 9 -12.67 0.16 -23.52
CA SER A 9 -13.19 0.61 -22.25
C SER A 9 -12.06 0.38 -21.26
N HIS A 10 -11.41 1.46 -20.88
CA HIS A 10 -10.50 1.49 -19.76
C HIS A 10 -11.14 0.70 -18.62
N GLN A 11 -10.58 -0.48 -18.34
CA GLN A 11 -10.88 -1.25 -17.14
C GLN A 11 -10.30 -0.50 -15.93
N TYR A 12 -10.84 0.68 -15.62
CA TYR A 12 -10.71 1.37 -14.33
C TYR A 12 -11.82 0.88 -13.37
N MET A 13 -12.23 -0.38 -13.48
CA MET A 13 -13.19 -0.96 -12.56
C MET A 13 -12.45 -1.96 -11.67
N ASN A 14 -12.48 -1.68 -10.36
CA ASN A 14 -11.90 -2.41 -9.23
C ASN A 14 -10.43 -2.12 -8.87
N ASP A 15 -10.07 -0.83 -8.79
CA ASP A 15 -8.95 -0.36 -7.94
C ASP A 15 -9.41 -0.05 -6.49
N GLU A 16 -10.70 -0.25 -6.17
CA GLU A 16 -11.34 0.09 -4.90
C GLU A 16 -11.38 -1.07 -3.88
N CYS A 17 -10.39 -1.96 -3.88
CA CYS A 17 -10.22 -2.87 -2.73
C CYS A 17 -9.57 -2.07 -1.58
N ASN A 18 -10.38 -1.21 -0.95
CA ASN A 18 -9.96 -0.25 0.09
C ASN A 18 -9.64 -0.92 1.44
N GLU A 19 -10.01 -2.20 1.62
CA GLU A 19 -9.80 -2.95 2.87
C GLU A 19 -8.33 -3.13 3.22
N CYS A 20 -7.44 -3.26 2.23
CA CYS A 20 -6.01 -3.45 2.48
C CYS A 20 -5.37 -2.28 3.23
N SER A 21 -5.94 -1.08 3.06
CA SER A 21 -5.48 0.14 3.73
C SER A 21 -5.68 0.08 5.24
N ASN A 22 -6.68 -0.67 5.71
CA ASN A 22 -6.94 -0.84 7.15
C ASN A 22 -5.90 -1.72 7.82
N TYR A 23 -5.08 -2.46 7.07
CA TYR A 23 -4.07 -3.39 7.59
C TYR A 23 -2.66 -2.92 7.28
N ALA A 24 -2.50 -1.63 6.98
CA ALA A 24 -1.21 -1.08 6.65
C ALA A 24 -1.13 0.41 7.04
N LYS A 25 0.03 0.80 7.54
CA LYS A 25 0.39 2.16 7.94
C LYS A 25 0.98 2.92 6.76
N LEU A 26 0.41 4.07 6.41
CA LEU A 26 1.01 4.98 5.45
C LEU A 26 2.22 5.69 6.10
N LEU A 27 3.38 5.64 5.43
CA LEU A 27 4.59 6.33 5.83
C LEU A 27 4.99 7.38 4.78
N GLN A 28 5.25 8.59 5.25
CA GLN A 28 5.82 9.69 4.48
C GLN A 28 7.07 10.18 5.23
N ASN A 29 8.27 9.86 4.74
CA ASN A 29 9.51 10.43 5.26
C ASN A 29 10.63 10.45 4.22
N GLU A 30 11.64 11.29 4.47
CA GLU A 30 12.68 11.66 3.50
C GLU A 30 13.88 10.69 3.46
N LYS A 31 13.73 9.45 3.92
CA LYS A 31 14.84 8.49 4.01
C LYS A 31 14.87 7.54 2.82
N THR A 32 16.09 7.28 2.33
CA THR A 32 16.39 6.16 1.42
C THR A 32 15.82 4.86 1.99
N TRP A 33 15.13 4.09 1.15
CA TRP A 33 14.40 2.91 1.54
C TRP A 33 14.29 1.93 0.36
N LYS A 34 14.06 0.65 0.65
CA LYS A 34 13.88 -0.41 -0.34
C LYS A 34 12.48 -1.02 -0.22
N CYS A 35 11.73 -1.04 -1.33
CA CYS A 35 10.45 -1.73 -1.37
C CYS A 35 10.66 -3.26 -1.36
N GLU A 36 9.97 -3.97 -0.45
CA GLU A 36 10.10 -5.42 -0.34
C GLU A 36 9.52 -6.21 -1.52
N ILE A 37 8.60 -5.63 -2.31
CA ILE A 37 8.01 -6.30 -3.49
C ILE A 37 8.89 -6.15 -4.73
N CYS A 38 9.23 -4.92 -5.12
CA CYS A 38 9.96 -4.69 -6.38
C CYS A 38 11.47 -4.56 -6.18
N LEU A 39 11.95 -4.60 -4.94
CA LEU A 39 13.35 -4.52 -4.54
C LEU A 39 14.07 -3.23 -4.98
N LEU A 40 13.32 -2.25 -5.52
CA LEU A 40 13.84 -0.95 -5.89
C LEU A 40 14.22 -0.19 -4.62
N ILE A 41 15.46 0.32 -4.60
CA ILE A 41 15.93 1.25 -3.59
C ILE A 41 15.58 2.66 -4.07
N GLU A 42 14.65 3.32 -3.39
CA GLU A 42 14.32 4.70 -3.67
C GLU A 42 15.37 5.63 -3.09
N GLN A 43 15.88 6.50 -3.94
CA GLN A 43 16.71 7.62 -3.53
C GLN A 43 15.83 8.86 -3.35
N PRO A 44 16.02 9.62 -2.27
CA PRO A 44 15.34 10.89 -2.07
C PRO A 44 15.60 11.84 -3.25
N ILE A 45 14.53 12.32 -3.90
CA ILE A 45 14.64 13.31 -4.98
C ILE A 45 14.55 14.70 -4.34
N ARG A 46 15.60 15.52 -4.48
CA ARG A 46 15.54 16.93 -4.09
C ARG A 46 14.80 17.72 -5.17
N ILE A 47 13.67 18.31 -4.81
CA ILE A 47 12.84 19.07 -5.77
C ILE A 47 13.09 20.58 -5.63
N SER A 48 13.30 21.08 -4.40
CA SER A 48 13.56 22.50 -4.12
C SER A 48 14.37 22.67 -2.82
N ASN A 49 14.69 23.91 -2.43
CA ASN A 49 15.65 24.34 -1.39
C ASN A 49 15.48 23.80 0.05
N ASN A 50 14.70 22.74 0.27
CA ASN A 50 14.76 21.81 1.40
C ASN A 50 13.75 20.66 1.27
N GLU A 51 13.06 20.52 0.12
CA GLU A 51 12.03 19.49 -0.07
C GLU A 51 12.63 18.25 -0.71
N ILE A 52 12.60 17.16 0.06
CA ILE A 52 12.94 15.83 -0.41
C ILE A 52 11.65 15.06 -0.64
N MET A 53 11.43 14.60 -1.87
CA MET A 53 10.30 13.75 -2.22
C MET A 53 10.78 12.31 -2.40
N THR A 54 10.18 11.41 -1.65
CA THR A 54 10.15 9.97 -1.93
C THR A 54 8.72 9.56 -2.22
N TRP A 55 8.50 8.40 -2.83
CA TRP A 55 7.13 7.93 -3.00
C TRP A 55 6.56 7.51 -1.65
N ALA A 56 5.25 7.70 -1.51
CA ALA A 56 4.55 7.25 -0.31
C ALA A 56 4.58 5.72 -0.22
N ARG A 57 4.81 5.20 0.98
CA ARG A 57 4.96 3.77 1.23
C ARG A 57 4.03 3.28 2.32
N MET A 58 3.70 2.01 2.26
CA MET A 58 2.91 1.32 3.27
C MET A 58 3.84 0.42 4.08
N GLU A 59 3.66 0.40 5.40
CA GLU A 59 4.18 -0.62 6.29
C GLU A 59 3.03 -1.54 6.68
N VAL A 60 3.28 -2.83 6.81
CA VAL A 60 2.30 -3.83 7.32
C VAL A 60 2.65 -4.20 8.77
N PRO A 61 1.76 -4.88 9.54
CA PRO A 61 2.01 -5.20 10.96
C PRO A 61 3.35 -5.89 11.26
N CYS A 62 3.88 -6.66 10.31
CA CYS A 62 5.17 -7.32 10.45
C CYS A 62 6.38 -6.39 10.22
N GLY A 63 6.18 -5.08 10.02
CA GLY A 63 7.23 -4.07 9.85
C GLY A 63 7.81 -3.96 8.43
N HIS A 64 7.38 -4.79 7.48
CA HIS A 64 7.86 -4.74 6.11
C HIS A 64 7.23 -3.57 5.34
N GLN A 65 8.05 -2.89 4.52
CA GLN A 65 7.65 -1.65 3.83
C GLN A 65 7.62 -1.82 2.31
N MET A 66 6.56 -1.33 1.67
CA MET A 66 6.30 -1.48 0.24
C MET A 66 5.78 -0.18 -0.37
N HIS A 67 6.05 0.11 -1.65
CA HIS A 67 5.35 1.19 -2.33
C HIS A 67 3.84 0.94 -2.24
N ILE A 68 3.04 2.00 -2.06
CA ILE A 68 1.57 1.89 -2.10
C ILE A 68 1.12 1.15 -3.36
N ARG A 69 1.71 1.48 -4.51
CA ARG A 69 1.37 0.84 -5.79
C ARG A 69 1.72 -0.66 -5.81
N CYS A 70 2.86 -1.04 -5.22
CA CYS A 70 3.27 -2.44 -5.13
C CYS A 70 2.33 -3.22 -4.20
N PHE A 71 2.03 -2.66 -3.03
CA PHE A 71 1.13 -3.28 -2.06
C PHE A 71 -0.29 -3.46 -2.64
N ARG A 72 -0.84 -2.45 -3.33
CA ARG A 72 -2.16 -2.57 -3.97
C ARG A 72 -2.21 -3.67 -5.02
N LYS A 73 -1.17 -3.79 -5.86
CA LYS A 73 -1.05 -4.87 -6.84
C LYS A 73 -1.00 -6.24 -6.17
N TRP A 74 -0.18 -6.37 -5.12
CA TRP A 74 -0.10 -7.59 -4.32
C TRP A 74 -1.47 -7.95 -3.72
N CYS A 75 -2.11 -6.99 -3.04
CA CYS A 75 -3.37 -7.22 -2.36
C CYS A 75 -4.48 -7.67 -3.33
N LYS A 76 -4.53 -7.08 -4.52
CA LYS A 76 -5.46 -7.48 -5.58
C LYS A 76 -5.24 -8.91 -6.08
N GLN A 77 -3.99 -9.38 -6.07
CA GLN A 77 -3.64 -10.69 -6.61
C GLN A 77 -3.69 -11.81 -5.57
N PHE A 78 -3.26 -11.53 -4.34
CA PHE A 78 -3.07 -12.54 -3.30
C PHE A 78 -3.92 -12.30 -2.05
N GLY A 79 -4.35 -11.06 -1.80
CA GLY A 79 -5.01 -10.65 -0.57
C GLY A 79 -4.09 -9.85 0.37
N ILE A 80 -4.64 -9.47 1.53
CA ILE A 80 -3.94 -8.65 2.53
C ILE A 80 -2.77 -9.43 3.10
N GLY A 81 -1.56 -8.90 2.99
CA GLY A 81 -0.38 -9.61 3.47
C GLY A 81 0.95 -8.98 3.08
N CYS A 82 2.01 -9.71 3.41
CA CYS A 82 3.39 -9.38 3.09
C CYS A 82 3.98 -10.44 2.15
N ILE A 83 4.90 -10.05 1.28
CA ILE A 83 5.63 -10.99 0.43
C ILE A 83 6.48 -12.01 1.21
N HIS A 84 6.93 -11.64 2.42
CA HIS A 84 7.77 -12.48 3.28
C HIS A 84 6.96 -13.36 4.24
N CYS A 85 5.90 -12.80 4.81
CA CYS A 85 5.09 -13.49 5.83
C CYS A 85 3.86 -14.20 5.24
N GLY A 86 3.55 -13.94 3.97
CA GLY A 86 2.33 -14.42 3.33
C GLY A 86 1.10 -13.58 3.71
N LEU A 87 -0.06 -14.22 3.65
CA LEU A 87 -1.33 -13.57 3.97
C LEU A 87 -1.44 -13.30 5.47
N ILE A 88 -2.02 -12.16 5.79
CA ILE A 88 -2.34 -11.76 7.14
C ILE A 88 -3.82 -12.07 7.37
N GLU A 89 -4.11 -12.79 8.45
CA GLU A 89 -5.48 -13.04 8.87
C GLU A 89 -6.16 -11.72 9.21
N GLN A 90 -7.36 -11.45 8.69
CA GLN A 90 -8.05 -10.19 8.93
C GLN A 90 -8.69 -10.19 10.31
N THR A 91 -8.03 -9.59 11.30
CA THR A 91 -8.49 -9.52 12.69
C THR A 91 -8.50 -8.07 13.18
N GLU A 92 -9.21 -7.77 14.26
CA GLU A 92 -9.16 -6.42 14.85
C GLU A 92 -7.77 -6.06 15.40
N THR A 93 -6.97 -7.07 15.76
CA THR A 93 -5.66 -6.88 16.39
C THR A 93 -4.54 -6.54 15.42
N ASN A 94 -4.78 -6.62 14.11
CA ASN A 94 -3.80 -6.24 13.09
C ASN A 94 -4.31 -5.19 12.10
N GLN A 95 -5.45 -4.58 12.41
CA GLN A 95 -5.85 -3.33 11.78
C GLN A 95 -5.00 -2.18 12.32
N TYR A 96 -4.57 -1.30 11.42
CA TYR A 96 -3.87 -0.07 11.75
C TYR A 96 -4.86 1.02 12.15
N CYS A 97 -4.66 1.60 13.33
CA CYS A 97 -5.42 2.76 13.78
C CYS A 97 -4.65 4.05 13.50
N VAL A 98 -5.19 4.91 12.64
CA VAL A 98 -4.55 6.21 12.31
C VAL A 98 -4.51 7.15 13.53
N ALA A 99 -5.48 7.05 14.45
CA ALA A 99 -5.53 7.90 15.64
C ALA A 99 -4.51 7.51 16.72
N CYS A 100 -4.30 6.20 16.92
CA CYS A 100 -3.34 5.67 17.89
C CYS A 100 -1.94 5.50 17.29
N GLU A 101 -1.83 5.58 15.96
CA GLU A 101 -0.64 5.28 15.16
C GLU A 101 -0.02 3.89 15.38
N ASP A 102 -0.85 2.94 15.82
CA ASP A 102 -0.46 1.58 16.19
C ASP A 102 -1.40 0.52 15.59
N TYR A 103 -0.90 -0.71 15.50
CA TYR A 103 -1.68 -1.88 15.13
C TYR A 103 -2.37 -2.47 16.35
N GLY A 104 -3.62 -2.85 16.15
CA GLY A 104 -4.35 -3.62 17.14
C GLY A 104 -5.00 -2.76 18.21
N HIS A 105 -6.14 -2.18 17.84
CA HIS A 105 -7.16 -1.73 18.77
C HIS A 105 -8.53 -1.92 18.10
N PRO A 106 -9.58 -2.33 18.84
CA PRO A 106 -10.92 -2.19 18.33
C PRO A 106 -11.12 -0.69 18.07
N THR A 107 -11.38 -0.32 16.81
CA THR A 107 -11.78 1.04 16.42
C THR A 107 -12.67 1.61 17.50
N CYS A 108 -12.30 2.77 18.08
CA CYS A 108 -13.05 3.45 19.13
C CYS A 108 -14.54 3.18 18.94
N LYS A 109 -15.12 2.38 19.84
CA LYS A 109 -16.57 2.22 19.91
C LYS A 109 -17.13 3.63 20.10
N LYS A 110 -17.75 4.18 19.06
CA LYS A 110 -18.64 5.34 19.19
C LYS A 110 -19.92 4.90 19.86
#